data_AF-A0A9D7XBD3-F1
#
_entry.id   AF-A0A9D7XBD3-F1
#
_cell.length_a   1.000
_cell.length_b   1.000
_cell.length_c   1.000
_cell.angle_alpha   90.00
_cell.angle_beta   90.00
_cell.angle_gamma   90.00
#
_symmetry.space_group_name_H-M   'P 1'
#
loop_
_entity.id
_entity.type
_entity.pdbx_description
1 polymer ?
#
loop_
_entity_poly.entity_id
_entity_poly.type
_entity_poly.pdbx_seq_one_letter_code
_entity_poly.pdbx_strand_id
1 'polypeptide(L)'
;MLPRILLLTVALSAGLACSQSVMAAVEEATTQVAVQSDKSVEEINEYVEAVDRRFQKGRYDTIEEKERKWMITQIADLRAELLNADANAEPSADLRMMASNFETGMIKIEEGGIICRQERKTGTRMATQRCYTRKRLEEDTQRSQDQLRDMPRPQSCAGGPATQDADEVGLPSGGDSWREGPDPVARCSSVQAARSRREACRPYR
;
A
#
# COMPACT_ATOMS: atom_id res chain seq x y z
N MET A 1 71.22 24.49 -15.37
CA MET A 1 70.38 25.70 -15.29
C MET A 1 69.11 25.42 -16.09
N LEU A 2 68.04 25.05 -15.38
CA LEU A 2 66.74 24.68 -15.94
C LEU A 2 65.68 25.58 -15.27
N PRO A 3 64.70 26.10 -16.04
CA PRO A 3 63.98 27.32 -15.68
C PRO A 3 62.78 27.07 -14.77
N ARG A 4 62.55 28.08 -13.92
CA ARG A 4 61.36 28.34 -13.09
C ARG A 4 60.11 28.55 -13.96
N ILE A 5 59.49 27.48 -14.45
CA ILE A 5 58.19 27.56 -15.15
C ILE A 5 57.32 26.39 -14.69
N LEU A 6 56.76 26.48 -13.49
CA LEU A 6 55.71 25.56 -13.02
C LEU A 6 54.92 26.20 -11.87
N LEU A 7 54.49 27.46 -12.04
CA LEU A 7 53.62 28.16 -11.07
C LEU A 7 52.64 29.10 -11.77
N LEU A 8 51.96 28.64 -12.83
CA LEU A 8 50.99 29.48 -13.56
C LEU A 8 49.90 28.66 -14.28
N THR A 9 49.26 27.72 -13.57
CA THR A 9 48.05 27.04 -14.04
C THR A 9 47.02 26.83 -12.91
N VAL A 10 46.83 27.86 -12.08
CA VAL A 10 45.71 27.93 -11.12
C VAL A 10 44.98 29.25 -11.32
N ALA A 11 44.27 29.39 -12.45
CA ALA A 11 43.26 30.42 -12.66
C ALA A 11 42.62 30.26 -14.04
N LEU A 12 41.82 29.21 -14.27
CA LEU A 12 40.79 29.20 -15.34
C LEU A 12 39.88 27.97 -15.25
N SER A 13 39.06 27.87 -14.21
CA SER A 13 37.92 26.93 -14.17
C SER A 13 36.80 27.43 -13.25
N ALA A 14 36.56 28.73 -13.26
CA ALA A 14 35.38 29.35 -12.65
C ALA A 14 34.58 30.03 -13.75
N GLY A 15 33.67 29.29 -14.39
CA GLY A 15 32.79 29.85 -15.40
C GLY A 15 32.25 28.85 -16.40
N LEU A 16 31.52 27.83 -15.94
CA LEU A 16 30.58 27.07 -16.78
C LEU A 16 29.66 26.19 -15.91
N ALA A 17 28.81 26.80 -15.07
CA ALA A 17 27.79 26.04 -14.32
C ALA A 17 26.56 26.89 -13.92
N CYS A 18 26.21 27.91 -14.69
CA CYS A 18 24.90 28.55 -14.59
C CYS A 18 24.20 28.30 -15.92
N SER A 19 23.29 27.32 -15.98
CA SER A 19 22.14 27.18 -16.92
C SER A 19 21.72 25.72 -17.16
N GLN A 20 21.60 24.87 -16.14
CA GLN A 20 20.85 23.60 -16.28
C GLN A 20 20.27 23.19 -14.93
N SER A 21 19.04 23.61 -14.62
CA SER A 21 18.14 22.91 -13.69
C SER A 21 16.83 23.68 -13.46
N VAL A 22 16.12 24.02 -14.53
CA VAL A 22 14.70 24.38 -14.42
C VAL A 22 14.01 23.59 -15.52
N MET A 23 13.59 22.36 -15.20
CA MET A 23 12.66 21.45 -15.91
C MET A 23 12.90 20.02 -15.38
N ALA A 24 12.81 19.84 -14.06
CA ALA A 24 12.75 18.53 -13.41
C ALA A 24 12.07 18.72 -12.03
N ALA A 25 10.86 19.26 -12.04
CA ALA A 25 10.01 19.38 -10.86
C ALA A 25 8.55 19.16 -11.25
N VAL A 26 8.31 18.15 -12.09
CA VAL A 26 6.96 17.64 -12.40
C VAL A 26 7.06 16.12 -12.45
N GLU A 27 7.54 15.49 -11.39
CA GLU A 27 7.30 14.05 -11.15
C GLU A 27 7.72 13.59 -9.74
N GLU A 28 7.43 14.37 -8.69
CA GLU A 28 7.40 13.81 -7.33
C GLU A 28 6.49 14.60 -6.39
N ALA A 29 5.34 15.06 -6.87
CA ALA A 29 4.23 15.40 -5.98
C ALA A 29 3.51 14.11 -5.56
N THR A 30 4.25 13.14 -5.00
CA THR A 30 3.62 12.20 -4.09
C THR A 30 3.17 13.05 -2.91
N THR A 31 1.86 13.21 -2.77
CA THR A 31 1.25 14.01 -1.72
C THR A 31 1.80 13.57 -0.36
N GLN A 32 2.75 14.34 0.17
CA GLN A 32 3.39 14.07 1.45
C GLN A 32 2.37 14.36 2.55
N VAL A 33 1.60 13.34 2.90
CA VAL A 33 0.66 13.41 4.01
C VAL A 33 1.47 13.30 5.29
N ALA A 34 1.41 14.35 6.09
CA ALA A 34 1.90 14.36 7.47
C ALA A 34 0.69 14.34 8.41
N VAL A 35 0.75 13.48 9.41
CA VAL A 35 -0.14 13.54 10.57
C VAL A 35 0.32 14.71 11.42
N GLN A 36 -0.61 15.59 11.82
CA GLN A 36 -0.33 16.58 12.85
C GLN A 36 -0.69 15.98 14.20
N SER A 37 0.31 15.88 15.08
CA SER A 37 0.10 15.40 16.44
C SER A 37 -0.50 16.52 17.29
N ASP A 38 -1.65 16.25 17.91
CA ASP A 38 -2.37 17.09 18.86
C ASP A 38 -2.08 16.72 20.33
N LYS A 39 -1.11 15.82 20.54
CA LYS A 39 -0.74 15.28 21.85
C LYS A 39 0.00 16.30 22.73
N SER A 40 -0.23 16.20 24.02
CA SER A 40 0.54 16.85 25.08
C SER A 40 1.95 16.26 25.20
N VAL A 41 2.84 16.96 25.92
CA VAL A 41 4.24 16.51 26.14
C VAL A 41 4.28 15.13 26.82
N GLU A 42 3.42 14.90 27.81
CA GLU A 42 3.29 13.61 28.51
C GLU A 42 2.87 12.49 27.56
N GLU A 43 1.84 12.74 26.74
CA GLU A 43 1.35 11.76 25.76
C GLU A 43 2.40 11.45 24.67
N ILE A 44 3.18 12.44 24.25
CA ILE A 44 4.30 12.23 23.32
C ILE A 44 5.36 11.34 23.99
N ASN A 45 5.71 11.59 25.26
CA ASN A 45 6.67 10.75 25.97
C ASN A 45 6.18 9.31 26.12
N GLU A 46 4.94 9.12 26.58
CA GLU A 46 4.34 7.79 26.71
C GLU A 46 4.31 7.03 25.38
N TYR A 47 4.00 7.73 24.29
CA TYR A 47 3.98 7.15 22.95
C TYR A 47 5.38 6.70 22.51
N VAL A 48 6.40 7.54 22.68
CA VAL A 48 7.79 7.22 22.34
C VAL A 48 8.28 6.03 23.16
N GLU A 49 8.01 6.00 24.46
CA GLU A 49 8.38 4.88 25.31
C GLU A 49 7.63 3.59 24.94
N ALA A 50 6.35 3.68 24.58
CA ALA A 50 5.59 2.53 24.12
C ALA A 50 6.19 1.94 22.84
N VAL A 51 6.60 2.79 21.88
CA VAL A 51 7.29 2.35 20.66
C VAL A 51 8.64 1.73 20.97
N ASP A 52 9.45 2.35 21.83
CA ASP A 52 10.76 1.79 22.23
C ASP A 52 10.61 0.43 22.92
N ARG A 53 9.63 0.26 23.81
CA ARG A 53 9.33 -1.04 24.42
C ARG A 53 8.93 -2.10 23.39
N ARG A 54 8.16 -1.74 22.36
CA ARG A 54 7.84 -2.66 21.26
C ARG A 54 9.07 -3.00 20.45
N PHE A 55 9.93 -2.02 20.22
CA PHE A 55 11.19 -2.17 19.51
C PHE A 55 12.14 -3.13 20.21
N GLN A 56 12.35 -2.96 21.52
CA GLN A 56 13.18 -3.86 22.33
C GLN A 56 12.62 -5.30 22.41
N LYS A 57 11.31 -5.47 22.25
CA LYS A 57 10.66 -6.79 22.19
C LYS A 57 10.82 -7.50 20.83
N GLY A 58 11.52 -6.90 19.86
CA GLY A 58 11.74 -7.50 18.55
C GLY A 58 10.53 -7.44 17.60
N ARG A 59 9.51 -6.61 17.90
CA ARG A 59 8.34 -6.44 17.01
C ARG A 59 8.70 -5.96 15.61
N TYR A 60 9.81 -5.24 15.50
CA TYR A 60 10.31 -4.67 14.26
C TYR A 60 11.54 -5.45 13.75
N ASP A 61 11.68 -6.73 14.09
CA ASP A 61 12.83 -7.50 13.61
C ASP A 61 12.74 -7.86 12.12
N THR A 62 11.54 -7.82 11.56
CA THR A 62 11.26 -8.16 10.16
C THR A 62 11.23 -6.97 9.20
N ILE A 63 11.35 -5.73 9.70
CA ILE A 63 11.35 -4.53 8.85
C ILE A 63 12.72 -4.28 8.22
N GLU A 64 12.80 -3.36 7.26
CA GLU A 64 14.07 -3.05 6.60
C GLU A 64 15.06 -2.42 7.59
N GLU A 65 16.35 -2.74 7.45
CA GLU A 65 17.40 -2.21 8.33
C GLU A 65 17.47 -0.67 8.29
N LYS A 66 17.16 -0.07 7.15
CA LYS A 66 17.06 1.38 6.99
C LYS A 66 15.96 1.96 7.88
N GLU A 67 14.79 1.33 7.92
CA GLU A 67 13.65 1.75 8.73
C GLU A 67 13.94 1.55 10.22
N ARG A 68 14.56 0.42 10.57
CA ARG A 68 15.02 0.16 11.94
C ARG A 68 15.98 1.24 12.44
N LYS A 69 17.00 1.57 11.63
CA LYS A 69 17.96 2.62 11.98
C LYS A 69 17.28 3.98 12.11
N TRP A 70 16.35 4.31 11.21
CA TRP A 70 15.55 5.53 11.30
C TRP A 70 14.76 5.59 12.62
N MET A 71 14.10 4.50 13.03
CA MET A 71 13.36 4.46 14.30
C MET A 71 14.27 4.73 15.50
N ILE A 72 15.45 4.10 15.56
CA ILE A 72 16.41 4.30 16.65
C ILE A 72 16.81 5.78 16.75
N THR A 73 17.17 6.39 15.62
CA THR A 73 17.55 7.82 15.58
C THR A 73 16.40 8.70 16.07
N GLN A 74 15.19 8.50 15.55
CA GLN A 74 14.05 9.35 15.92
C GLN A 74 13.63 9.19 17.38
N ILE A 75 13.69 7.98 17.95
CA ILE A 75 13.42 7.76 19.37
C ILE A 75 14.46 8.50 20.22
N ALA A 76 15.73 8.47 19.84
CA ALA A 76 16.79 9.17 20.55
C ALA A 76 16.62 10.70 20.49
N ASP A 77 16.33 11.24 19.30
CA ASP A 77 16.12 12.67 19.07
C ASP A 77 14.91 13.19 19.88
N LEU A 78 13.78 12.47 19.83
CA LEU A 78 12.58 12.85 20.59
C LEU A 78 12.81 12.79 22.10
N ARG A 79 13.53 11.77 22.59
CA ARG A 79 13.88 11.69 24.02
C ARG A 79 14.76 12.84 24.45
N ALA A 80 15.74 13.22 23.63
CA ALA A 80 16.62 14.35 23.91
C ALA A 80 15.83 15.66 24.02
N GLU A 81 14.84 15.87 23.13
CA GLU A 81 13.99 17.06 23.20
C GLU A 81 13.04 17.02 24.40
N LEU A 82 12.42 15.87 24.67
CA LEU A 82 11.50 15.68 25.80
C LEU A 82 12.16 15.92 27.16
N LEU A 83 13.46 15.64 27.30
CA LEU A 83 14.22 15.94 28.53
C LEU A 83 14.31 17.44 28.84
N ASN A 84 14.22 18.29 27.80
CA ASN A 84 14.26 19.74 27.95
C ASN A 84 12.86 20.37 28.01
N ALA A 85 11.81 19.60 27.72
CA ALA A 85 10.43 20.08 27.70
C ALA A 85 9.80 20.04 29.11
N ASP A 86 8.95 21.03 29.40
CA ASP A 86 8.10 21.00 30.60
C ASP A 86 6.85 20.16 30.31
N ALA A 87 6.65 19.11 31.12
CA ALA A 87 5.52 18.18 30.99
C ALA A 87 4.16 18.88 31.15
N ASN A 88 4.10 19.97 31.92
CA ASN A 88 2.85 20.68 32.21
C ASN A 88 2.53 21.80 31.21
N ALA A 89 3.47 22.07 30.28
CA ALA A 89 3.32 23.13 29.30
C ALA A 89 2.83 22.58 27.94
N GLU A 90 2.36 23.48 27.09
CA GLU A 90 2.05 23.13 25.70
C GLU A 90 3.35 22.72 24.97
N PRO A 91 3.35 21.66 24.15
CA PRO A 91 4.54 21.24 23.43
C PRO A 91 5.04 22.35 22.50
N SER A 92 6.36 22.55 22.46
CA SER A 92 7.00 23.48 21.53
C SER A 92 6.65 23.11 20.08
N ALA A 93 6.68 24.10 19.18
CA ALA A 93 6.39 23.88 17.77
C ALA A 93 7.33 22.82 17.15
N ASP A 94 8.60 22.81 17.57
CA ASP A 94 9.61 21.85 17.12
C ASP A 94 9.32 20.44 17.64
N LEU A 95 8.99 20.30 18.93
CA LEU A 95 8.60 19.00 19.51
C LEU A 95 7.35 18.45 18.83
N ARG A 96 6.35 19.30 18.58
CA ARG A 96 5.12 18.92 17.87
C ARG A 96 5.42 18.46 16.44
N MET A 97 6.32 19.14 15.74
CA MET A 97 6.75 18.77 14.39
C MET A 97 7.51 17.44 14.40
N MET A 98 8.42 17.22 15.36
CA MET A 98 9.13 15.95 15.49
C MET A 98 8.18 14.80 15.83
N ALA A 99 7.24 15.00 16.75
CA ALA A 99 6.22 14.01 17.09
C ALA A 99 5.33 13.68 15.87
N SER A 100 4.91 14.70 15.13
CA SER A 100 4.13 14.56 13.88
C SER A 100 4.86 13.74 12.82
N ASN A 101 6.15 14.02 12.60
CA ASN A 101 6.99 13.28 11.66
C ASN A 101 7.20 11.83 12.10
N PHE A 102 7.43 11.64 13.40
CA PHE A 102 7.61 10.32 13.99
C PHE A 102 6.35 9.47 13.85
N GLU A 103 5.17 9.99 14.22
CA GLU A 103 3.88 9.30 14.02
C GLU A 103 3.64 8.94 12.55
N THR A 104 3.89 9.89 11.65
CA THR A 104 3.76 9.66 10.21
C THR A 104 4.68 8.54 9.73
N GLY A 105 5.93 8.50 10.20
CA GLY A 105 6.87 7.44 9.85
C GLY A 105 6.50 6.09 10.48
N MET A 106 6.01 6.08 11.72
CA MET A 106 5.51 4.87 12.37
C MET A 106 4.32 4.27 11.63
N ILE A 107 3.37 5.10 11.16
CA ILE A 107 2.24 4.64 10.32
C ILE A 107 2.74 4.05 9.01
N LYS A 108 3.78 4.64 8.40
CA LYS A 108 4.35 4.10 7.16
C LYS A 108 4.95 2.71 7.35
N ILE A 109 5.65 2.50 8.46
CA ILE A 109 6.30 1.21 8.78
C ILE A 109 5.27 0.16 9.22
N GLU A 110 4.35 0.51 10.12
CA GLU A 110 3.39 -0.45 10.69
C GLU A 110 2.22 -0.78 9.75
N GLU A 111 1.73 0.19 8.97
CA GLU A 111 0.52 0.03 8.14
C GLU A 111 0.81 -0.07 6.64
N GLY A 112 2.10 -0.07 6.24
CA GLY A 112 2.52 -0.16 4.85
C GLY A 112 2.34 1.12 4.05
N GLY A 113 2.23 2.28 4.69
CA GLY A 113 2.16 3.58 4.02
C GLY A 113 0.75 4.15 3.82
N ILE A 114 0.72 5.41 3.39
CA ILE A 114 -0.49 6.21 3.17
C ILE A 114 -0.70 6.38 1.67
N ILE A 115 -1.87 5.99 1.18
CA ILE A 115 -2.28 6.11 -0.23
C ILE A 115 -3.40 7.14 -0.32
N CYS A 116 -3.20 8.17 -1.13
CA CYS A 116 -4.24 9.15 -1.42
C CYS A 116 -4.93 8.86 -2.75
N ARG A 117 -6.26 8.83 -2.74
CA ARG A 117 -7.11 8.70 -3.92
C ARG A 117 -7.98 9.92 -4.06
N GLN A 118 -8.11 10.42 -5.29
CA GLN A 118 -9.13 11.41 -5.61
C GLN A 118 -10.46 10.70 -5.88
N GLU A 119 -11.42 10.91 -4.98
CA GLU A 119 -12.79 10.43 -5.15
C GLU A 119 -13.65 11.57 -5.69
N ARG A 120 -14.38 11.29 -6.77
CA ARG A 120 -15.46 12.16 -7.24
C ARG A 120 -16.78 11.52 -6.84
N LYS A 121 -17.60 12.23 -6.06
CA LYS A 121 -18.97 11.80 -5.83
C LYS A 121 -19.77 12.02 -7.10
N THR A 122 -20.43 10.97 -7.60
CA THR A 122 -21.34 11.04 -8.76
C THR A 122 -22.37 12.15 -8.55
N GLY A 123 -22.45 13.09 -9.50
CA GLY A 123 -23.34 14.26 -9.40
C GLY A 123 -22.69 15.56 -8.91
N THR A 124 -21.42 15.54 -8.48
CA THR A 124 -20.68 16.76 -8.11
C THR A 124 -19.46 16.97 -9.02
N ARG A 125 -19.14 18.22 -9.36
CA ARG A 125 -17.93 18.58 -10.13
C ARG A 125 -16.66 18.60 -9.27
N MET A 126 -16.79 18.47 -7.95
CA MET A 126 -15.67 18.53 -7.01
C MET A 126 -15.02 17.14 -6.84
N ALA A 127 -13.70 17.08 -7.01
CA ALA A 127 -12.90 15.94 -6.62
C ALA A 127 -12.41 16.17 -5.19
N THR A 128 -12.70 15.23 -4.29
CA THR A 128 -12.18 15.25 -2.92
C THR A 128 -11.01 14.27 -2.85
N GLN A 129 -9.86 14.74 -2.38
CA GLN A 129 -8.73 13.86 -2.09
C GLN A 129 -8.93 13.22 -0.72
N ARG A 130 -8.89 11.89 -0.66
CA ARG A 130 -8.96 11.13 0.59
C ARG A 130 -7.74 10.24 0.69
N CYS A 131 -7.11 10.25 1.86
CA CYS A 131 -5.91 9.47 2.14
C CYS A 131 -6.26 8.37 3.13
N TYR A 132 -5.84 7.15 2.81
CA TYR A 132 -6.08 5.96 3.60
C TYR A 132 -4.75 5.26 3.84
N THR A 133 -4.63 4.56 4.97
CA THR A 133 -3.50 3.66 5.17
C THR A 133 -3.72 2.38 4.37
N ARG A 134 -2.65 1.70 3.96
CA ARG A 134 -2.75 0.49 3.11
C ARG A 134 -3.55 -0.60 3.81
N LYS A 135 -3.33 -0.81 5.11
CA LYS A 135 -4.14 -1.71 5.94
C LYS A 135 -5.63 -1.39 5.87
N ARG A 136 -6.02 -0.12 6.03
CA ARG A 136 -7.43 0.29 5.97
C ARG A 136 -8.04 0.09 4.58
N LEU A 137 -7.24 0.28 3.53
CA LEU A 137 -7.67 0.03 2.15
C LEU A 137 -7.93 -1.46 1.89
N GLU A 138 -7.10 -2.34 2.45
CA GLU A 138 -7.29 -3.79 2.38
C GLU A 138 -8.55 -4.23 3.14
N GLU A 139 -8.76 -3.71 4.36
CA GLU A 139 -9.97 -3.96 5.15
C GLU A 139 -11.24 -3.52 4.41
N ASP A 140 -11.22 -2.35 3.77
CA ASP A 140 -12.37 -1.83 3.02
C ASP A 140 -12.64 -2.64 1.74
N THR A 141 -11.57 -3.11 1.08
CA THR A 141 -11.67 -4.01 -0.07
C THR A 141 -12.27 -5.36 0.33
N GLN A 142 -11.82 -5.93 1.46
CA GLN A 142 -12.34 -7.19 1.98
C GLN A 142 -13.81 -7.05 2.37
N ARG A 143 -14.16 -5.98 3.10
CA ARG A 143 -15.55 -5.69 3.48
C ARG A 143 -16.46 -5.53 2.26
N SER A 144 -15.97 -4.88 1.21
CA SER A 144 -16.72 -4.75 -0.05
C SER A 144 -16.93 -6.12 -0.72
N GLN A 145 -15.94 -7.00 -0.71
CA GLN A 145 -16.08 -8.37 -1.25
C GLN A 145 -17.04 -9.22 -0.42
N ASP A 146 -16.98 -9.13 0.91
CA ASP A 146 -17.87 -9.86 1.80
C ASP A 146 -19.33 -9.43 1.60
N GLN A 147 -19.58 -8.12 1.46
CA GLN A 147 -20.91 -7.61 1.11
C GLN A 147 -21.42 -8.14 -0.24
N LEU A 148 -20.55 -8.24 -1.26
CA LEU A 148 -20.92 -8.82 -2.56
C LEU A 148 -21.18 -10.33 -2.47
N ARG A 149 -20.54 -11.04 -1.54
CA ARG A 149 -20.77 -12.48 -1.30
C ARG A 149 -22.06 -12.74 -0.53
N ASP A 150 -22.40 -11.87 0.41
CA ASP A 150 -23.62 -11.98 1.21
C ASP A 150 -24.88 -11.56 0.42
N MET A 151 -24.71 -10.85 -0.70
CA MET A 151 -25.83 -10.60 -1.59
C MET A 151 -26.36 -11.91 -2.19
N PRO A 152 -27.67 -12.20 -2.03
CA PRO A 152 -28.26 -13.40 -2.59
C PRO A 152 -28.09 -13.38 -4.10
N ARG A 153 -27.29 -14.33 -4.62
CA ARG A 153 -27.13 -14.50 -6.06
C ARG A 153 -28.49 -14.91 -6.63
N PRO A 154 -29.00 -14.21 -7.67
CA PRO A 154 -30.18 -14.70 -8.37
C PRO A 154 -29.86 -16.12 -8.87
N GLN A 155 -30.59 -17.10 -8.35
CA GLN A 155 -30.47 -18.46 -8.82
C GLN A 155 -30.81 -18.45 -10.31
N SER A 156 -29.94 -19.06 -11.12
CA SER A 156 -30.20 -19.30 -12.53
C SER A 156 -31.61 -19.85 -12.69
N CYS A 157 -32.36 -19.33 -13.67
CA CYS A 157 -33.68 -19.84 -14.07
C CYS A 157 -33.59 -21.33 -14.44
N ALA A 158 -33.64 -22.23 -13.46
CA ALA A 158 -33.83 -23.65 -13.64
C ALA A 158 -35.34 -23.90 -13.71
N GLY A 159 -35.92 -23.61 -14.88
CA GLY A 159 -37.31 -23.86 -15.21
C GLY A 159 -37.38 -24.44 -16.62
N GLY A 160 -36.88 -25.67 -16.78
CA GLY A 160 -37.11 -26.48 -17.97
C GLY A 160 -37.94 -27.70 -17.57
N PRO A 161 -39.13 -27.93 -18.15
CA PRO A 161 -40.01 -29.01 -17.75
C PRO A 161 -39.39 -30.37 -18.08
N ALA A 162 -39.46 -31.29 -17.11
CA ALA A 162 -39.21 -32.69 -17.32
C ALA A 162 -40.22 -33.24 -18.34
N THR A 163 -39.75 -33.57 -19.54
CA THR A 163 -40.48 -34.46 -20.45
C THR A 163 -40.42 -35.87 -19.86
N GLN A 164 -41.54 -36.29 -19.28
CA GLN A 164 -41.89 -37.69 -19.04
C GLN A 164 -42.56 -38.21 -20.31
N ASP A 165 -41.91 -39.15 -20.99
CA ASP A 165 -42.49 -40.13 -21.91
C ASP A 165 -41.63 -41.41 -21.66
N ALA A 166 -42.15 -42.42 -20.95
CA ALA A 166 -42.78 -43.64 -21.50
C ALA A 166 -41.83 -44.36 -22.50
N ASP A 167 -41.36 -45.61 -22.31
CA ASP A 167 -42.08 -46.85 -21.99
C ASP A 167 -41.09 -48.01 -21.72
N GLU A 168 -41.55 -49.04 -20.99
CA GLU A 168 -41.28 -50.50 -21.03
C GLU A 168 -40.02 -51.04 -21.78
N VAL A 169 -39.18 -52.00 -21.32
CA VAL A 169 -39.41 -53.37 -20.78
C VAL A 169 -38.07 -53.95 -20.24
N GLY A 170 -38.10 -54.80 -19.20
CA GLY A 170 -37.18 -55.97 -19.09
C GLY A 170 -35.94 -55.90 -18.17
N LEU A 171 -36.03 -56.54 -17.01
CA LEU A 171 -34.93 -57.14 -16.23
C LEU A 171 -34.98 -58.68 -16.44
N PRO A 172 -33.97 -59.52 -16.06
CA PRO A 172 -32.74 -59.25 -15.32
C PRO A 172 -31.46 -59.99 -15.84
N SER A 173 -30.34 -59.78 -15.12
CA SER A 173 -29.27 -60.75 -14.81
C SER A 173 -27.89 -60.61 -15.49
N GLY A 174 -26.86 -60.72 -14.63
CA GLY A 174 -25.42 -60.86 -14.95
C GLY A 174 -24.72 -59.50 -14.93
N GLY A 175 -23.62 -59.26 -14.22
CA GLY A 175 -22.64 -60.10 -13.56
C GLY A 175 -21.39 -59.21 -13.41
N ASP A 176 -20.71 -59.34 -12.28
CA ASP A 176 -19.33 -58.96 -11.96
C ASP A 176 -18.59 -57.89 -12.80
N SER A 177 -18.14 -56.81 -12.15
CA SER A 177 -16.78 -56.29 -12.36
C SER A 177 -16.41 -55.27 -11.29
N TRP A 178 -15.62 -55.71 -10.31
CA TRP A 178 -14.76 -54.83 -9.53
C TRP A 178 -13.69 -54.26 -10.45
N ARG A 179 -13.64 -52.94 -10.65
CA ARG A 179 -12.44 -52.30 -11.18
C ARG A 179 -12.33 -50.82 -10.80
N GLU A 180 -11.34 -50.58 -9.94
CA GLU A 180 -10.35 -49.50 -10.01
C GLU A 180 -10.88 -48.09 -10.33
N GLY A 181 -10.92 -47.23 -9.29
CA GLY A 181 -10.97 -45.79 -9.49
C GLY A 181 -9.68 -45.23 -10.08
N PRO A 182 -9.74 -44.02 -10.65
CA PRO A 182 -8.64 -43.08 -10.47
C PRO A 182 -9.11 -41.66 -10.06
N ASP A 183 -8.15 -40.94 -9.51
CA ASP A 183 -8.16 -39.66 -8.83
C ASP A 183 -8.90 -38.48 -9.52
N PRO A 184 -9.42 -37.51 -8.75
CA PRO A 184 -9.91 -36.24 -9.28
C PRO A 184 -8.76 -35.23 -9.40
N VAL A 185 -7.89 -35.37 -10.41
CA VAL A 185 -6.95 -34.30 -10.80
C VAL A 185 -7.03 -34.08 -12.30
N ALA A 186 -7.97 -33.23 -12.73
CA ALA A 186 -7.86 -32.36 -13.92
C ALA A 186 -9.24 -31.84 -14.33
N ARG A 187 -9.58 -30.60 -13.94
CA ARG A 187 -10.40 -29.67 -14.77
C ARG A 187 -10.55 -28.31 -14.08
N CYS A 188 -9.49 -27.51 -14.15
CA CYS A 188 -9.57 -26.05 -14.08
C CYS A 188 -8.57 -25.46 -15.09
N SER A 189 -8.77 -25.78 -16.36
CA SER A 189 -8.07 -25.13 -17.48
C SER A 189 -9.09 -24.65 -18.50
N SER A 190 -9.80 -23.57 -18.16
CA SER A 190 -10.55 -22.77 -19.12
C SER A 190 -10.71 -21.33 -18.63
N VAL A 191 -9.60 -20.67 -18.31
CA VAL A 191 -9.52 -19.19 -18.19
C VAL A 191 -8.31 -18.72 -18.98
N GLN A 192 -8.26 -19.05 -20.28
CA GLN A 192 -7.23 -18.55 -21.19
C GLN A 192 -7.74 -18.57 -22.63
N ALA A 193 -8.92 -18.00 -22.87
CA ALA A 193 -9.46 -17.78 -24.22
C ALA A 193 -10.36 -16.54 -24.33
N ALA A 194 -10.11 -15.50 -23.53
CA ALA A 194 -10.89 -14.25 -23.56
C ALA A 194 -10.02 -12.97 -23.58
N ARG A 195 -8.85 -13.03 -24.22
CA ARG A 195 -7.95 -11.87 -24.37
C ARG A 195 -7.48 -11.58 -25.80
N SER A 196 -8.11 -12.17 -26.82
CA SER A 196 -7.73 -12.02 -28.23
C SER A 196 -8.91 -11.63 -29.15
N ARG A 197 -9.84 -10.78 -28.67
CA ARG A 197 -10.90 -10.16 -29.50
C ARG A 197 -11.26 -8.74 -29.06
N ARG A 198 -10.27 -7.88 -28.82
CA ARG A 198 -10.47 -6.42 -28.64
C ARG A 198 -9.56 -5.58 -29.54
N GLU A 199 -9.32 -6.06 -30.76
CA GLU A 199 -8.69 -5.29 -31.84
C GLU A 199 -9.49 -5.45 -33.13
N ALA A 200 -10.74 -4.96 -33.14
CA ALA A 200 -11.50 -4.79 -34.38
C ALA A 200 -12.75 -3.92 -34.12
N CYS A 201 -12.57 -2.66 -33.72
CA CYS A 201 -13.59 -1.63 -33.79
C CYS A 201 -12.91 -0.26 -33.93
N ARG A 202 -12.32 0.01 -35.11
CA ARG A 202 -12.12 1.38 -35.57
C ARG A 202 -13.37 1.80 -36.35
N PRO A 203 -14.07 2.87 -35.97
CA PRO A 203 -15.02 3.50 -36.87
C PRO A 203 -14.26 4.35 -37.89
N TYR A 204 -14.62 4.14 -39.16
CA TYR A 204 -14.38 5.02 -40.28
C TYR A 204 -15.10 6.36 -40.03
N ARG A 205 -14.37 7.46 -39.95
CA ARG A 205 -14.74 8.78 -40.49
C ARG A 205 -13.57 9.73 -40.42
#